data_AF-A0A7X9BT55-F1
#
_entry.id   AF-A0A7X9BT55-F1
#
_cell.length_a   1.000
_cell.length_b   1.000
_cell.length_c   1.000
_cell.angle_alpha   90.00
_cell.angle_beta   90.00
_cell.angle_gamma   90.00
#
_symmetry.space_group_name_H-M   'P 1'
#
loop_
_entity.id
_entity.type
_entity.pdbx_description
1 polymer ?
#
loop_
_entity_poly.entity_id
_entity_poly.type
_entity_poly.pdbx_seq_one_letter_code
_entity_poly.pdbx_strand_id
1 'polypeptide(L)'
;KQKMFMIEKLYTKEKLPDYYREIKRVIDYVDRHSPWEISKKEAAKYFRNIDTISIIPREVYKNNEEKIEEALAVFQGDYKKMDRTLARSQRARAREEIMNLTVNISRYLFANIESHLLRLNDYEQVFIGECGYNSCEGIIRPVLRKKSEIVEFSSHSF
;
A
#
# COMPACT_ATOMS: atom_id res chain seq x y z
N LYS A 1 -26.50 10.96 -16.31
CA LYS A 1 -27.27 9.87 -15.67
C LYS A 1 -27.37 8.60 -16.53
N GLN A 2 -27.63 8.68 -17.85
CA GLN A 2 -27.70 7.49 -18.74
C GLN A 2 -26.45 6.59 -18.77
N LYS A 3 -25.24 7.17 -18.76
CA LYS A 3 -23.98 6.40 -18.79
C LYS A 3 -23.84 5.45 -17.60
N MET A 4 -24.24 5.91 -16.41
CA MET A 4 -24.10 5.12 -15.17
C MET A 4 -25.14 4.00 -15.09
N PHE A 5 -26.36 4.26 -15.56
CA PHE A 5 -27.40 3.25 -15.72
C PHE A 5 -27.01 2.14 -16.72
N MET A 6 -26.32 2.50 -17.82
CA MET A 6 -25.81 1.51 -18.77
C MET A 6 -24.72 0.63 -18.17
N ILE A 7 -23.82 1.22 -17.37
CA ILE A 7 -22.78 0.48 -16.63
C ILE A 7 -23.44 -0.48 -15.63
N GLU A 8 -24.37 -0.01 -14.81
CA GLU A 8 -25.10 -0.84 -13.83
C GLU A 8 -25.84 -2.01 -14.50
N LYS A 9 -26.44 -1.78 -15.69
CA LYS A 9 -27.15 -2.82 -16.43
C LYS A 9 -26.23 -3.83 -17.11
N LEU A 10 -24.97 -3.47 -17.40
CA LEU A 10 -23.99 -4.34 -18.07
C LEU A 10 -23.19 -5.18 -17.07
N TYR A 11 -22.76 -4.59 -15.95
CA TYR A 11 -21.93 -5.24 -14.94
C TYR A 11 -22.75 -5.90 -13.83
N THR A 12 -23.66 -6.80 -14.19
CA THR A 12 -24.37 -7.64 -13.22
C THR A 12 -23.77 -9.03 -13.13
N LYS A 13 -23.86 -9.67 -11.95
CA LYS A 13 -23.37 -11.03 -11.69
C LYS A 13 -23.91 -12.06 -12.71
N GLU A 14 -25.16 -11.87 -13.18
CA GLU A 14 -25.77 -12.79 -14.15
C GLU A 14 -25.18 -12.65 -15.56
N LYS A 15 -24.61 -11.48 -15.89
CA LYS A 15 -24.09 -11.17 -17.24
C LYS A 15 -22.58 -11.41 -17.37
N LEU A 16 -21.86 -11.52 -16.26
CA LEU A 16 -20.44 -11.82 -16.22
C LEU A 16 -20.16 -13.07 -15.35
N PRO A 17 -20.74 -14.23 -15.69
CA PRO A 17 -20.68 -15.42 -14.84
C PRO A 17 -19.26 -15.95 -14.66
N ASP A 18 -18.41 -15.85 -15.69
CA ASP A 18 -17.02 -16.30 -15.63
C ASP A 18 -16.16 -15.39 -14.75
N TYR A 19 -16.30 -14.07 -14.89
CA TYR A 19 -15.61 -13.09 -14.05
C TYR A 19 -16.02 -13.22 -12.57
N TYR A 20 -17.32 -13.38 -12.30
CA TYR A 20 -17.81 -13.60 -10.93
C TYR A 20 -17.29 -14.92 -10.34
N ARG A 21 -17.21 -15.98 -11.15
CA ARG A 21 -16.65 -17.27 -10.76
C ARG A 21 -15.16 -17.18 -10.47
N GLU A 22 -14.40 -16.41 -11.25
CA GLU A 22 -12.98 -16.15 -11.00
C GLU A 22 -12.77 -15.41 -9.67
N ILE A 23 -13.53 -14.34 -9.40
CA ILE A 23 -13.45 -13.63 -8.11
C ILE A 23 -13.73 -14.57 -6.95
N LYS A 24 -14.80 -15.37 -7.02
CA LYS A 24 -15.12 -16.35 -5.99
C LYS A 24 -14.01 -17.37 -5.76
N ARG A 25 -13.40 -17.87 -6.83
CA ARG A 25 -12.26 -18.80 -6.74
C ARG A 25 -11.06 -18.17 -6.03
N VAL A 26 -10.78 -16.90 -6.28
CA VAL A 26 -9.68 -16.18 -5.62
C VAL A 26 -9.98 -15.99 -4.13
N ILE A 27 -11.23 -15.63 -3.77
CA ILE A 27 -11.64 -15.51 -2.36
C ILE A 27 -11.55 -16.87 -1.64
N ASP A 28 -12.16 -17.91 -2.21
CA ASP A 28 -12.10 -19.28 -1.66
C ASP A 28 -10.64 -19.79 -1.56
N TYR A 29 -9.77 -19.35 -2.48
CA TYR A 29 -8.36 -19.68 -2.43
C TYR A 29 -7.70 -19.07 -1.18
N VAL A 30 -7.87 -17.77 -0.94
CA VAL A 30 -7.32 -17.05 0.22
C VAL A 30 -7.83 -17.64 1.54
N ASP A 31 -9.10 -18.04 1.61
CA ASP A 31 -9.71 -18.56 2.84
C ASP A 31 -9.24 -19.98 3.20
N ARG A 32 -8.77 -20.76 2.21
CA ARG A 32 -8.55 -22.21 2.37
C ARG A 32 -7.12 -22.68 2.20
N HIS A 33 -6.25 -21.91 1.55
CA HIS A 33 -4.92 -22.37 1.13
C HIS A 33 -3.81 -21.76 1.98
N SER A 34 -2.76 -22.53 2.23
CA SER A 34 -1.56 -22.06 2.94
C SER A 34 -0.67 -21.20 2.02
N PRO A 35 0.05 -20.17 2.53
CA PRO A 35 0.85 -19.23 1.71
C PRO A 35 1.91 -19.85 0.78
N TRP A 36 2.21 -21.14 0.95
CA TRP A 36 3.28 -21.86 0.27
C TRP A 36 2.80 -22.65 -0.97
N GLU A 37 1.49 -22.66 -1.24
CA GLU A 37 0.90 -23.54 -2.27
C GLU A 37 0.91 -22.94 -3.68
N ILE A 38 1.09 -21.62 -3.82
CA ILE A 38 1.19 -20.95 -5.12
C ILE A 38 2.55 -20.30 -5.33
N SER A 39 3.03 -20.32 -6.57
CA SER A 39 4.25 -19.61 -6.94
C SER A 39 4.04 -18.09 -6.94
N LYS A 40 5.12 -17.33 -6.77
CA LYS A 40 5.11 -15.86 -6.88
C LYS A 40 4.49 -15.36 -8.19
N LYS A 41 4.67 -16.11 -9.29
CA LYS A 41 4.14 -15.78 -10.62
C LYS A 41 2.61 -15.98 -10.68
N GLU A 42 2.11 -17.03 -10.05
CA GLU A 42 0.67 -17.31 -9.95
C GLU A 42 -0.02 -16.34 -9.00
N ALA A 43 0.57 -16.08 -7.83
CA ALA A 43 0.12 -15.03 -6.91
C ALA A 43 0.01 -13.68 -7.62
N ALA A 44 1.04 -13.29 -8.37
CA ALA A 44 1.00 -12.06 -9.17
C ALA A 44 -0.11 -12.07 -10.25
N LYS A 45 -0.54 -13.24 -10.73
CA LYS A 45 -1.66 -13.36 -11.69
C LYS A 45 -3.02 -13.27 -11.00
N TYR A 46 -3.16 -13.81 -9.79
CA TYR A 46 -4.41 -13.74 -9.01
C TYR A 46 -4.62 -12.37 -8.37
N PHE A 47 -3.55 -11.77 -7.85
CA PHE A 47 -3.55 -10.44 -7.21
C PHE A 47 -3.08 -9.34 -8.18
N ARG A 48 -3.19 -9.60 -9.49
CA ARG A 48 -2.75 -8.70 -10.56
C ARG A 48 -3.44 -7.34 -10.37
N ASN A 49 -2.62 -6.30 -10.19
CA ASN A 49 -3.00 -4.91 -9.93
C ASN A 49 -3.43 -4.54 -8.50
N ILE A 50 -2.74 -5.03 -7.46
CA ILE A 50 -2.58 -4.19 -6.26
C ILE A 50 -1.68 -3.01 -6.67
N ASP A 51 -2.32 -2.01 -7.27
CA ASP A 51 -1.67 -0.74 -7.64
C ASP A 51 -1.67 0.23 -6.46
N THR A 52 -1.69 -0.30 -5.24
CA THR A 52 -1.63 0.51 -4.03
C THR A 52 -0.24 0.49 -3.43
N ILE A 53 0.11 1.61 -2.83
CA ILE A 53 1.35 1.83 -2.08
C ILE A 53 0.92 2.30 -0.68
N SER A 54 1.47 1.66 0.34
CA SER A 54 1.23 2.03 1.74
C SER A 54 2.11 3.22 2.10
N ILE A 55 1.50 4.29 2.61
CA ILE A 55 2.21 5.48 3.08
C ILE A 55 1.70 5.90 4.46
N ILE A 56 2.53 6.58 5.24
CA ILE A 56 2.13 7.24 6.48
C ILE A 56 1.76 8.69 6.13
N PRO A 57 0.52 9.14 6.34
CA PRO A 57 0.17 10.54 6.20
C PRO A 57 0.95 11.43 7.19
N ARG A 58 1.33 12.64 6.78
CA ARG A 58 2.16 13.54 7.61
C ARG A 58 1.56 13.84 8.98
N GLU A 59 0.25 14.08 9.03
CA GLU A 59 -0.46 14.32 10.30
C GLU A 59 -0.39 13.11 11.23
N VAL A 60 -0.54 11.89 10.69
CA VAL A 60 -0.46 10.65 11.45
C VAL A 60 0.95 10.43 11.97
N TYR A 61 1.97 10.69 11.13
CA TYR A 61 3.37 10.62 11.53
C TYR A 61 3.65 11.55 12.71
N LYS A 62 3.30 12.84 12.60
CA LYS A 62 3.56 13.83 13.66
C LYS A 62 2.88 13.48 14.98
N ASN A 63 1.65 12.97 14.92
CA ASN A 63 0.90 12.59 16.12
C ASN A 63 1.42 11.30 16.79
N ASN A 64 2.27 10.53 16.13
CA ASN A 64 2.80 9.25 16.62
C ASN A 64 4.33 9.18 16.53
N GLU A 65 5.01 10.33 16.49
CA GLU A 65 6.46 10.41 16.26
C GLU A 65 7.24 9.58 17.29
N GLU A 66 6.91 9.72 18.58
CA GLU A 66 7.53 8.95 19.67
C GLU A 66 7.40 7.43 19.44
N LYS A 67 6.22 6.94 19.08
CA LYS A 67 5.99 5.50 18.82
C LYS A 67 6.78 5.01 17.61
N ILE A 68 6.87 5.83 16.57
CA ILE A 68 7.63 5.48 15.36
C ILE A 68 9.13 5.44 15.69
N GLU A 69 9.63 6.38 16.49
CA GLU A 69 11.02 6.39 16.95
C GLU A 69 11.35 5.18 17.83
N GLU A 70 10.47 4.82 18.77
CA GLU A 70 10.61 3.60 19.58
C GLU A 70 10.67 2.35 18.70
N ALA A 71 9.76 2.24 17.72
CA ALA A 71 9.77 1.13 16.77
C ALA A 71 11.05 1.12 15.91
N LEU A 72 11.57 2.28 15.50
CA LEU A 72 12.84 2.41 14.76
C LEU A 72 14.04 1.97 15.60
N ALA A 73 14.04 2.29 16.90
CA ALA A 73 15.10 1.86 17.81
C ALA A 73 15.18 0.33 17.92
N VAL A 74 14.04 -0.37 17.84
CA VAL A 74 13.98 -1.84 17.80
C VAL A 74 14.65 -2.40 16.53
N PHE A 75 14.63 -1.68 15.40
CA PHE A 75 15.34 -2.14 14.20
C PHE A 75 16.85 -1.89 14.27
N GLN A 76 17.28 -0.86 14.99
CA GLN A 76 18.69 -0.46 15.13
C GLN A 76 19.41 -1.14 16.32
N GLY A 77 18.68 -1.76 17.24
CA GLY A 77 19.24 -2.42 18.42
C GLY A 77 20.23 -3.56 18.12
N ASP A 78 21.27 -3.71 18.94
CA ASP A 78 22.22 -4.82 18.81
C ASP A 78 21.70 -6.08 19.54
N TYR A 79 21.11 -6.99 18.76
CA TYR A 79 20.52 -8.24 19.26
C TYR A 79 21.53 -9.41 19.39
N LYS A 80 22.83 -9.16 19.26
CA LYS A 80 23.85 -10.24 19.26
C LYS A 80 23.81 -11.14 20.50
N LYS A 81 23.36 -10.63 21.64
CA LYS A 81 23.28 -11.37 22.92
C LYS A 81 21.87 -11.86 23.28
N MET A 82 20.86 -11.54 22.46
CA MET A 82 19.47 -11.87 22.74
C MET A 82 19.08 -13.16 22.02
N ASP A 83 18.10 -13.89 22.57
CA ASP A 83 17.51 -15.03 21.86
C ASP A 83 16.96 -14.57 20.51
N ARG A 84 17.33 -15.29 19.45
CA ARG A 84 16.89 -15.05 18.07
C ARG A 84 15.37 -15.05 17.95
N THR A 85 14.67 -15.89 18.71
CA THR A 85 13.20 -15.96 18.68
C THR A 85 12.57 -14.69 19.23
N LEU A 86 13.09 -14.21 20.34
CA LEU A 86 12.65 -13.00 21.03
C LEU A 86 12.95 -11.75 20.19
N ALA A 87 14.16 -11.64 19.61
CA ALA A 87 14.54 -10.56 18.72
C ALA A 87 13.64 -10.50 17.47
N ARG A 88 13.32 -11.66 16.88
CA ARG A 88 12.39 -11.74 15.74
C ARG A 88 10.99 -11.27 16.11
N SER A 89 10.50 -11.68 17.28
CA SER A 89 9.17 -11.27 17.78
C SER A 89 9.09 -9.76 18.02
N GLN A 90 10.11 -9.16 18.61
CA GLN A 90 10.16 -7.71 18.84
C GLN A 90 10.15 -6.92 17.53
N ARG A 91 10.96 -7.33 16.54
CA ARG A 91 10.94 -6.68 15.22
C ARG A 91 9.60 -6.84 14.51
N ALA A 92 8.93 -7.99 14.69
CA ALA A 92 7.61 -8.20 14.12
C ALA A 92 6.57 -7.24 14.72
N ARG A 93 6.59 -7.04 16.04
CA ARG A 93 5.73 -6.05 16.71
C ARG A 93 6.02 -4.62 16.27
N ALA A 94 7.28 -4.20 16.27
CA ALA A 94 7.66 -2.87 15.82
C ALA A 94 7.23 -2.61 14.36
N ARG A 95 7.32 -3.64 13.51
CA ARG A 95 6.80 -3.55 12.13
C ARG A 95 5.28 -3.38 12.11
N GLU A 96 4.56 -4.16 12.89
CA GLU A 96 3.09 -4.08 12.98
C GLU A 96 2.63 -2.70 13.43
N GLU A 97 3.29 -2.12 14.44
CA GLU A 97 3.01 -0.76 14.91
C GLU A 97 3.15 0.28 13.80
N ILE A 98 4.23 0.21 13.02
CA ILE A 98 4.44 1.12 11.88
C ILE A 98 3.38 0.88 10.80
N MET A 99 3.08 -0.38 10.47
CA MET A 99 2.09 -0.71 9.42
C MET A 99 0.69 -0.25 9.79
N ASN A 100 0.31 -0.29 11.07
CA ASN A 100 -0.98 0.19 11.56
C ASN A 100 -1.18 1.71 11.39
N LEU A 101 -0.10 2.46 11.18
CA LEU A 101 -0.13 3.90 10.91
C LEU A 101 -0.15 4.22 9.41
N THR A 102 -0.13 3.21 8.55
CA THR A 102 -0.13 3.40 7.10
C THR A 102 -1.54 3.37 6.50
N VAL A 103 -1.70 4.06 5.38
CA VAL A 103 -2.87 4.01 4.52
C VAL A 103 -2.45 3.63 3.11
N ASN A 104 -3.26 2.80 2.45
CA ASN A 104 -3.02 2.38 1.08
C ASN A 104 -3.58 3.40 0.09
N ILE A 105 -2.73 3.89 -0.81
CA ILE A 105 -3.13 4.80 -1.90
C ILE A 105 -2.74 4.27 -3.26
N SER A 106 -3.42 4.71 -4.31
CA SER A 106 -3.03 4.32 -5.68
C SER A 106 -1.62 4.83 -6.02
N ARG A 107 -0.91 4.07 -6.85
CA ARG A 107 0.41 4.43 -7.36
C ARG A 107 0.36 5.73 -8.14
N TYR A 108 -0.73 5.95 -8.88
CA TYR A 108 -0.98 7.22 -9.55
C TYR A 108 -0.96 8.38 -8.54
N LEU A 109 -1.69 8.26 -7.43
CA LEU A 109 -1.70 9.31 -6.42
C LEU A 109 -0.31 9.48 -5.81
N PHE A 110 0.34 8.38 -5.42
CA PHE A 110 1.70 8.40 -4.86
C PHE A 110 2.73 9.11 -5.76
N ALA A 111 2.66 8.90 -7.07
CA ALA A 111 3.57 9.54 -8.03
C ALA A 111 3.43 11.08 -8.07
N ASN A 112 2.25 11.60 -7.69
CA ASN A 112 1.91 13.01 -7.76
C ASN A 112 2.06 13.75 -6.41
N ILE A 113 2.13 13.05 -5.28
CA ILE A 113 2.26 13.68 -3.94
C ILE A 113 3.73 13.79 -3.53
N GLU A 114 4.10 14.88 -2.87
CA GLU A 114 5.39 14.98 -2.17
C GLU A 114 5.49 13.92 -1.07
N SER A 115 6.61 13.19 -1.06
CA SER A 115 6.82 12.13 -0.09
C SER A 115 8.29 11.96 0.27
N HIS A 116 8.53 11.54 1.51
CA HIS A 116 9.86 11.33 2.07
C HIS A 116 10.04 9.86 2.44
N LEU A 117 11.27 9.36 2.29
CA LEU A 117 11.61 7.99 2.62
C LEU A 117 11.98 7.86 4.10
N LEU A 118 11.29 6.99 4.81
CA LEU A 118 11.65 6.54 6.15
C LEU A 118 12.25 5.13 6.05
N ARG A 119 13.55 4.99 6.35
CA ARG A 119 14.22 3.68 6.36
C ARG A 119 14.01 3.02 7.72
N LEU A 120 13.48 1.80 7.72
CA LEU A 120 13.34 1.00 8.94
C LEU A 120 14.62 0.20 9.20
N ASN A 121 15.18 -0.40 8.14
CA ASN A 121 16.46 -1.11 8.15
C ASN A 121 17.03 -1.15 6.71
N ASP A 122 18.11 -1.91 6.50
CA ASP A 122 18.77 -2.01 5.19
C ASP A 122 17.89 -2.60 4.08
N TYR A 123 16.80 -3.29 4.44
CA TYR A 123 15.91 -4.00 3.51
C TYR A 123 14.48 -3.45 3.49
N GLU A 124 14.07 -2.68 4.50
CA GLU A 124 12.70 -2.24 4.71
C GLU A 124 12.61 -0.72 4.82
N GLN A 125 11.65 -0.16 4.10
CA GLN A 125 11.41 1.28 4.02
C GLN A 125 9.92 1.58 3.86
N VAL A 126 9.49 2.72 4.37
CA VAL A 126 8.12 3.24 4.30
C VAL A 126 8.16 4.69 3.82
N PHE A 127 7.11 5.16 3.17
CA PHE A 127 7.01 6.55 2.72
C PHE A 127 6.13 7.37 3.66
N ILE A 128 6.58 8.58 3.97
CA ILE A 128 5.77 9.61 4.63
C ILE A 128 5.25 10.53 3.53
N GLY A 129 3.94 10.63 3.35
CA GLY A 129 3.33 11.53 2.37
C GLY A 129 2.95 12.87 3.00
N GLU A 130 3.27 13.96 2.31
CA GLU A 130 2.84 15.31 2.70
C GLU A 130 1.34 15.48 2.38
N CYS A 131 0.52 14.98 3.30
CA CYS A 131 -0.93 15.01 3.22
C CYS A 131 -1.55 14.90 4.62
N GLY A 132 -2.81 15.33 4.73
CA GLY A 132 -3.63 15.10 5.91
C GLY A 132 -4.33 13.74 5.87
N TYR A 133 -4.95 13.39 6.99
CA TYR A 133 -5.68 12.13 7.13
C TYR A 133 -7.00 12.30 7.88
N ASN A 134 -8.04 11.60 7.42
CA ASN A 134 -9.24 11.36 8.20
C ASN A 134 -9.70 9.90 8.02
N SER A 135 -10.45 9.38 8.99
CA SER A 135 -10.92 7.98 8.96
C SER A 135 -12.05 7.72 7.95
N CYS A 136 -12.71 8.76 7.45
CA CYS A 136 -13.84 8.63 6.54
C CYS A 136 -13.41 8.55 5.06
N GLU A 137 -12.45 9.35 4.66
CA GLU A 137 -11.99 9.55 3.27
C GLU A 137 -10.55 9.06 3.07
N GLY A 138 -9.81 8.80 4.15
CA GLY A 138 -8.41 8.41 4.10
C GLY A 138 -7.52 9.63 3.93
N ILE A 139 -6.86 9.78 2.78
CA ILE A 139 -5.96 10.91 2.53
C ILE A 139 -6.74 12.15 2.13
N ILE A 140 -6.43 13.27 2.77
CA ILE A 140 -6.97 14.59 2.44
C ILE A 140 -5.85 15.60 2.21
N ARG A 141 -6.14 16.67 1.45
CA ARG A 141 -5.23 17.80 1.20
C ARG A 141 -3.79 17.39 0.82
N PRO A 142 -3.59 16.54 -0.20
CA PRO A 142 -2.25 16.13 -0.59
C PRO A 142 -1.47 17.28 -1.22
N VAL A 143 -0.22 17.47 -0.79
CA VAL A 143 0.72 18.41 -1.41
C VAL A 143 1.27 17.77 -2.68
N LEU A 144 0.98 18.38 -3.82
CA LEU A 144 1.42 17.87 -5.11
C LEU A 144 2.86 18.26 -5.40
N ARG A 145 3.63 17.33 -5.98
CA ARG A 145 4.98 17.62 -6.49
C ARG A 145 4.90 18.74 -7.53
N LYS A 146 5.79 19.73 -7.42
CA LYS A 146 5.97 20.71 -8.49
C LYS A 146 6.34 19.96 -9.78
N LYS A 147 5.53 20.11 -10.83
CA LYS A 147 5.90 19.64 -12.17
C LYS A 147 7.14 20.40 -12.63
N SER A 148 8.31 19.82 -12.47
CA SER A 148 9.45 20.15 -13.33
C SER A 148 9.02 19.83 -14.76
N GLU A 149 8.95 20.87 -15.61
CA GLU A 149 8.75 20.87 -17.07
C GLU A 149 8.19 19.57 -17.66
N ILE A 150 6.88 19.59 -17.93
CA ILE A 150 6.30 18.68 -18.92
C ILE A 150 7.08 18.93 -20.22
N VAL A 151 7.99 18.02 -20.59
CA VAL A 151 8.38 17.92 -22.00
C VAL A 151 7.10 17.52 -22.71
N GLU A 152 6.44 18.49 -23.33
CA GLU A 152 5.27 18.28 -24.16
C GLU A 152 5.59 17.20 -25.18
N PHE A 153 4.92 16.06 -25.07
CA PHE A 153 4.81 15.06 -26.14
C PHE A 153 3.93 15.58 -27.29
N SER A 154 4.04 16.87 -27.65
CA SER A 154 3.37 17.50 -28.79
C SER A 154 4.29 17.60 -30.03
N SER A 155 5.55 17.15 -29.94
CA SER A 155 6.55 17.37 -30.99
C SER A 155 6.82 16.19 -31.94
N HIS A 156 6.05 15.10 -31.91
CA HIS A 156 6.18 14.03 -32.90
C HIS A 156 4.88 13.89 -33.69
N SER A 157 4.75 14.72 -34.71
CA SER A 157 3.94 14.40 -35.89
C SER A 157 4.58 13.23 -36.62
N PHE A 158 3.81 12.17 -36.87
CA PHE A 158 4.03 11.21 -37.96
C PHE A 158 2.79 11.19 -38.82
#